data_AF-A0A137P889-F1
#
_entry.id   AF-A0A137P889-F1
#
_cell.length_a   1.000
_cell.length_b   1.000
_cell.length_c   1.000
_cell.angle_alpha   90.00
_cell.angle_beta   90.00
_cell.angle_gamma   90.00
#
_symmetry.space_group_name_H-M   'P 1'
#
loop_
_entity.id
_entity.type
_entity.pdbx_description
1 polymer ?
#
loop_
_entity_poly.entity_id
_entity_poly.type
_entity_poly.pdbx_seq_one_letter_code
_entity_poly.pdbx_strand_id
1 'polypeptide(L)'
;MHKLIAKKTGRELVISGFHPENNEYEFTSLSDYFDEPSFLDGISAISAKEFNTTCESKIQVISKGRWGVWDPKVDQIKDLVNEIDSVVDECLMIKGHSPSYLYYWSDFFVKDYPEIKEKSLKNFKLTKKVLDKAKKYKIDNGLNKEKYLTIHLRRGDYEKHCKRLAHLNGKAFSFNQLFGKFPVLIPEDPYNDHCFPSIETIVKVIDVAISKLPSKPKSIFLMHNANRKELEELLPLLSKRFDKVLQFKPSNNIGNDWK
;
A
#
# COMPACT_ATOMS: atom_id res chain seq x y z
N MET A 1 -9.89 -6.05 4.59
CA MET A 1 -10.26 -7.43 4.97
C MET A 1 -10.45 -7.60 6.47
N HIS A 2 -9.49 -7.30 7.36
CA HIS A 2 -9.69 -7.47 8.82
C HIS A 2 -10.95 -6.75 9.35
N LYS A 3 -11.26 -5.55 8.86
CA LYS A 3 -12.55 -4.86 9.09
C LYS A 3 -13.78 -5.70 8.70
N LEU A 4 -13.75 -6.36 7.54
CA LEU A 4 -14.86 -7.22 7.11
C LEU A 4 -15.04 -8.40 8.06
N ILE A 5 -13.94 -9.04 8.45
CA ILE A 5 -13.96 -10.18 9.37
C ILE A 5 -14.53 -9.74 10.72
N ALA A 6 -14.00 -8.66 11.31
CA ALA A 6 -14.51 -8.07 12.55
C ALA A 6 -16.02 -7.79 12.49
N LYS A 7 -16.49 -7.22 11.37
CA LYS A 7 -17.92 -6.97 11.13
C LYS A 7 -18.76 -8.26 11.05
N LYS A 8 -18.23 -9.32 10.41
CA LYS A 8 -18.94 -10.60 10.26
C LYS A 8 -19.03 -11.36 11.59
N THR A 9 -17.98 -11.30 12.41
CA THR A 9 -17.89 -12.01 13.69
C THR A 9 -18.44 -11.19 14.85
N GLY A 10 -18.79 -9.92 14.62
CA GLY A 10 -19.21 -8.98 15.67
C GLY A 10 -18.11 -8.66 16.71
N ARG A 11 -16.84 -8.95 16.39
CA ARG A 11 -15.71 -8.77 17.31
C ARG A 11 -15.07 -7.41 17.13
N GLU A 12 -14.53 -6.87 18.22
CA GLU A 12 -13.75 -5.63 18.16
C GLU A 12 -12.44 -5.84 17.39
N LEU A 13 -12.09 -4.86 16.56
CA LEU A 13 -10.84 -4.89 15.81
C LEU A 13 -9.70 -4.32 16.66
N VAL A 14 -8.59 -5.03 16.77
CA VAL A 14 -7.37 -4.46 17.35
C VAL A 14 -6.67 -3.60 16.31
N ILE A 15 -6.56 -2.29 16.55
CA ILE A 15 -5.75 -1.40 15.71
C ILE A 15 -4.32 -1.37 16.27
N SER A 16 -3.40 -1.91 15.48
CA SER A 16 -1.97 -1.62 15.61
C SER A 16 -1.63 -0.36 14.81
N GLY A 17 -0.80 0.50 15.38
CA GLY A 17 -0.17 1.59 14.64
C GLY A 17 0.84 1.11 13.59
N PHE A 18 1.58 2.05 13.02
CA PHE A 18 2.66 1.80 12.09
C PHE A 18 4.00 1.79 12.82
N HIS A 19 4.83 0.83 12.46
CA HIS A 19 6.26 0.83 12.78
C HIS A 19 7.04 1.26 11.53
N PRO A 20 7.83 2.33 11.58
CA PRO A 20 8.79 2.64 10.52
C PRO A 20 9.76 1.46 10.35
N GLU A 21 10.11 1.14 9.11
CA GLU A 21 10.92 -0.03 8.72
C GLU A 21 12.29 -0.14 9.45
N ASN A 22 12.77 0.97 10.03
CA ASN A 22 14.06 1.05 10.73
C ASN A 22 13.95 1.37 12.23
N ASN A 23 12.74 1.37 12.81
CA ASN A 23 12.55 1.62 14.23
C ASN A 23 11.32 0.89 14.76
N GLU A 24 11.48 -0.38 15.11
CA GLU A 24 10.42 -1.21 15.71
C GLU A 24 9.89 -0.63 17.04
N TYR A 25 10.66 0.24 17.70
CA TYR A 25 10.27 0.90 18.95
C TYR A 25 9.47 2.19 18.73
N GLU A 26 9.46 2.73 17.51
CA GLU A 26 8.71 3.93 17.19
C GLU A 26 7.33 3.54 16.67
N PHE A 27 6.35 3.74 17.54
CA PHE A 27 4.95 3.51 17.23
C PHE A 27 4.30 4.80 16.78
N THR A 28 3.75 4.81 15.56
CA THR A 28 2.89 5.91 15.10
C THR A 28 1.44 5.43 15.03
N SER A 29 0.51 6.19 15.60
CA SER A 29 -0.89 5.79 15.60
C SER A 29 -1.46 5.80 14.18
N LEU A 30 -2.42 4.91 13.88
CA LEU A 30 -3.18 4.97 12.63
C LEU A 30 -3.88 6.33 12.48
N SER A 31 -4.36 6.87 13.61
CA SER A 31 -5.04 8.16 13.74
C SER A 31 -4.17 9.37 13.41
N ASP A 32 -2.85 9.22 13.30
CA ASP A 32 -1.99 10.32 12.82
C ASP A 32 -2.17 10.56 11.31
N TYR A 33 -2.45 9.49 10.56
CA TYR A 33 -2.50 9.51 9.10
C TYR A 33 -3.92 9.46 8.54
N PHE A 34 -4.78 8.67 9.17
CA PHE A 34 -6.14 8.43 8.69
C PHE A 34 -7.19 8.90 9.71
N ASP A 35 -8.32 9.38 9.20
CA ASP A 35 -9.52 9.62 9.98
C ASP A 35 -10.06 8.27 10.46
N GLU A 36 -9.77 7.93 11.71
CA GLU A 36 -10.08 6.63 12.29
C GLU A 36 -11.59 6.30 12.25
N PRO A 37 -12.53 7.22 12.56
CA PRO A 37 -13.96 6.94 12.44
C PRO A 37 -14.38 6.57 11.00
N SER A 38 -13.92 7.33 9.99
CA SER A 38 -14.18 6.97 8.59
C SER A 38 -13.53 5.64 8.23
N PHE A 39 -12.32 5.37 8.72
CA PHE A 39 -11.63 4.10 8.47
C PHE A 39 -12.40 2.93 9.08
N LEU A 40 -12.86 3.03 10.31
CA LEU A 40 -13.56 1.95 11.03
C LEU A 40 -14.95 1.66 10.47
N ASP A 41 -15.62 2.64 9.85
CA ASP A 41 -16.93 2.44 9.20
C ASP A 41 -17.97 1.76 10.11
N GLY A 42 -18.02 2.23 11.37
CA GLY A 42 -18.95 1.74 12.40
C GLY A 42 -18.52 0.45 13.12
N ILE A 43 -17.32 -0.06 12.86
CA ILE A 43 -16.75 -1.21 13.60
C ILE A 43 -16.13 -0.71 14.90
N SER A 44 -16.43 -1.38 16.02
CA SER A 44 -15.74 -1.12 17.30
C SER A 44 -14.29 -1.59 17.24
N ALA A 45 -13.39 -0.83 17.84
CA ALA A 45 -11.97 -1.13 17.85
C ALA A 45 -11.32 -0.70 19.16
N ILE A 46 -10.29 -1.45 19.53
CA ILE A 46 -9.44 -1.18 20.68
C ILE A 46 -7.98 -1.03 20.24
N SER A 47 -7.18 -0.32 21.03
CA SER A 47 -5.76 -0.19 20.73
C SER A 47 -5.00 -1.49 21.00
N ALA A 48 -3.87 -1.72 20.33
CA ALA A 48 -2.98 -2.85 20.66
C ALA A 48 -2.51 -2.83 22.13
N LYS A 49 -2.33 -1.65 22.72
CA LYS A 49 -1.99 -1.50 24.14
C LYS A 49 -3.12 -2.00 25.04
N GLU A 50 -4.35 -1.57 24.75
CA GLU A 50 -5.55 -1.99 25.49
C GLU A 50 -5.78 -3.49 25.35
N PHE A 51 -5.65 -4.03 24.13
CA PHE A 51 -5.70 -5.48 23.91
C PHE A 51 -4.68 -6.21 24.80
N ASN A 52 -3.42 -5.78 24.80
CA ASN A 52 -2.39 -6.41 25.64
C ASN A 52 -2.74 -6.34 27.13
N THR A 53 -3.22 -5.20 27.63
CA THR A 53 -3.59 -5.04 29.05
C THR A 53 -4.81 -5.88 29.44
N THR A 54 -5.84 -5.93 28.60
CA THR A 54 -7.09 -6.64 28.89
C THR A 54 -6.99 -8.15 28.66
N CYS A 55 -6.16 -8.56 27.70
CA CYS A 55 -6.14 -9.93 27.19
C CYS A 55 -4.92 -10.76 27.59
N GLU A 56 -3.92 -10.19 28.27
CA GLU A 56 -2.59 -10.79 28.48
C GLU A 56 -2.59 -12.29 28.83
N SER A 57 -3.53 -12.73 29.68
CA SER A 57 -3.63 -14.10 30.17
C SER A 57 -4.65 -14.99 29.45
N LYS A 58 -5.37 -14.46 28.45
CA LYS A 58 -6.52 -15.13 27.80
C LYS A 58 -6.46 -15.05 26.27
N ILE A 59 -5.26 -14.90 25.70
CA ILE A 59 -5.08 -14.86 24.26
C ILE A 59 -5.11 -16.29 23.72
N GLN A 60 -6.13 -16.60 22.93
CA GLN A 60 -6.09 -17.76 22.05
C GLN A 60 -5.55 -17.37 20.68
N VAL A 61 -4.69 -18.23 20.16
CA VAL A 61 -3.98 -17.98 18.91
C VAL A 61 -4.52 -18.91 17.82
N ILE A 62 -5.19 -18.33 16.84
CA ILE A 62 -5.52 -19.02 15.59
C ILE A 62 -4.30 -18.93 14.68
N SER A 63 -3.54 -20.02 14.60
CA SER A 63 -2.35 -20.11 13.76
C SER A 63 -2.70 -20.70 12.40
N LYS A 64 -2.59 -19.89 11.35
CA LYS A 64 -2.62 -20.37 9.96
C LYS A 64 -1.19 -20.43 9.41
N GLY A 65 -0.91 -21.44 8.59
CA GLY A 65 0.37 -21.51 7.86
C GLY A 65 0.59 -20.26 7.01
N ARG A 66 1.84 -19.98 6.59
CA ARG A 66 2.09 -18.91 5.61
C ARG A 66 1.24 -19.18 4.40
N TRP A 67 0.51 -18.17 3.96
CA TRP A 67 -0.39 -18.40 2.87
C TRP A 67 0.44 -18.57 1.56
N GLY A 68 0.84 -19.79 1.16
CA GLY A 68 1.54 -20.07 -0.10
C GLY A 68 0.88 -21.17 -0.94
N VAL A 69 0.34 -20.77 -2.11
CA VAL A 69 -0.37 -21.55 -3.15
C VAL A 69 -1.85 -21.79 -2.86
N TRP A 70 -2.67 -20.75 -3.04
CA TRP A 70 -4.11 -20.72 -2.67
C TRP A 70 -4.98 -21.25 -3.79
N ASP A 71 -5.82 -22.23 -3.45
CA ASP A 71 -6.90 -22.70 -4.32
C ASP A 71 -7.97 -21.60 -4.41
N PRO A 72 -8.20 -21.02 -5.61
CA PRO A 72 -9.24 -20.00 -5.82
C PRO A 72 -10.66 -20.52 -5.61
N LYS A 73 -10.84 -21.80 -5.28
CA LYS A 73 -12.13 -22.44 -5.01
C LYS A 73 -12.57 -22.41 -3.55
N VAL A 74 -11.71 -21.98 -2.61
CA VAL A 74 -12.02 -22.02 -1.17
C VAL A 74 -12.29 -20.63 -0.62
N ASP A 75 -13.45 -20.45 0.00
CA ASP A 75 -13.84 -19.21 0.70
C ASP A 75 -13.15 -19.10 2.06
N GLN A 76 -11.89 -18.69 2.04
CA GLN A 76 -11.11 -18.69 3.27
C GLN A 76 -11.48 -17.56 4.23
N ILE A 77 -12.19 -16.53 3.77
CA ILE A 77 -12.80 -15.55 4.68
C ILE A 77 -13.88 -16.25 5.50
N LYS A 78 -14.75 -17.04 4.86
CA LYS A 78 -15.78 -17.80 5.57
C LYS A 78 -15.16 -18.84 6.50
N ASP A 79 -14.14 -19.55 6.06
CA ASP A 79 -13.45 -20.54 6.92
C ASP A 79 -12.85 -19.88 8.17
N LEU A 80 -12.20 -18.73 8.01
CA LEU A 80 -11.65 -17.99 9.15
C LEU A 80 -12.76 -17.43 10.06
N VAL A 81 -13.85 -16.92 9.49
CA VAL A 81 -15.00 -16.45 10.28
C VAL A 81 -15.58 -17.59 11.12
N ASN A 82 -15.81 -18.76 10.52
CA ASN A 82 -16.32 -19.92 11.25
C ASN A 82 -15.39 -20.36 12.40
N GLU A 83 -14.08 -20.30 12.19
CA GLU A 83 -13.11 -20.64 13.24
C GLU A 83 -13.07 -19.59 14.35
N ILE A 84 -13.15 -18.30 14.01
CA ILE A 84 -13.26 -17.21 14.99
C ILE A 84 -14.54 -17.35 15.82
N ASP A 85 -15.66 -17.70 15.19
CA ASP A 85 -16.96 -17.87 15.85
C ASP A 85 -17.02 -19.16 16.69
N SER A 86 -16.16 -20.16 16.39
CA SER A 86 -16.03 -21.37 17.21
C SER A 86 -15.33 -21.15 18.56
N VAL A 87 -14.69 -19.99 18.73
CA VAL A 87 -14.08 -19.57 19.98
C VAL A 87 -15.05 -18.66 20.73
N VAL A 88 -15.37 -18.96 21.98
CA VAL A 88 -16.30 -18.17 22.81
C VAL A 88 -15.51 -17.38 23.85
N ASP A 89 -15.83 -16.09 24.01
CA ASP A 89 -15.38 -15.19 25.09
C ASP A 89 -13.87 -15.02 25.32
N GLU A 90 -13.05 -15.35 24.33
CA GLU A 90 -11.59 -15.17 24.39
C GLU A 90 -11.08 -14.06 23.47
N CYS A 91 -9.99 -13.44 23.90
CA CYS A 91 -9.23 -12.54 23.07
C CYS A 91 -8.48 -13.34 22.01
N LEU A 92 -8.60 -12.93 20.75
CA LEU A 92 -8.06 -13.69 19.63
C LEU A 92 -6.89 -12.99 18.97
N MET A 93 -5.81 -13.74 18.75
CA MET A 93 -4.71 -13.35 17.89
C MET A 93 -4.64 -14.28 16.69
N ILE A 94 -4.69 -13.70 15.49
CA ILE A 94 -4.58 -14.45 14.24
C ILE A 94 -3.14 -14.35 13.75
N LYS A 95 -2.42 -15.49 13.69
CA LYS A 95 -1.07 -15.56 13.12
C LYS A 95 -1.10 -16.15 11.71
N GLY A 96 -0.27 -15.60 10.82
CA GLY A 96 -0.10 -16.09 9.44
C GLY A 96 -1.17 -15.65 8.44
N HIS A 97 -2.18 -14.89 8.88
CA HIS A 97 -3.27 -14.39 8.03
C HIS A 97 -2.88 -13.12 7.28
N SER A 98 -2.13 -13.29 6.20
CA SER A 98 -1.93 -12.25 5.19
C SER A 98 -2.51 -12.77 3.88
N PRO A 99 -3.74 -12.39 3.50
CA PRO A 99 -4.29 -12.74 2.20
C PRO A 99 -3.30 -12.29 1.14
N SER A 100 -2.93 -13.23 0.27
CA SER A 100 -2.05 -12.89 -0.85
C SER A 100 -2.74 -11.85 -1.74
N TYR A 101 -1.96 -11.02 -2.43
CA TYR A 101 -2.53 -10.13 -3.45
C TYR A 101 -3.35 -10.91 -4.49
N LEU A 102 -2.96 -12.14 -4.83
CA LEU A 102 -3.72 -13.02 -5.72
C LEU A 102 -5.15 -13.27 -5.23
N TYR A 103 -5.35 -13.44 -3.93
CA TYR A 103 -6.67 -13.67 -3.36
C TYR A 103 -7.61 -12.48 -3.57
N TYR A 104 -7.14 -11.25 -3.31
CA TYR A 104 -7.90 -10.01 -3.52
C TYR A 104 -8.37 -9.79 -4.96
N TRP A 105 -7.73 -10.47 -5.92
CA TRP A 105 -8.03 -10.37 -7.35
C TRP A 105 -8.60 -11.66 -7.94
N SER A 106 -8.91 -12.68 -7.13
CA SER A 106 -9.58 -13.89 -7.60
C SER A 106 -11.04 -13.61 -7.99
N ASP A 107 -11.56 -14.32 -9.00
CA ASP A 107 -12.96 -14.18 -9.44
C ASP A 107 -13.94 -14.39 -8.28
N PHE A 108 -13.62 -15.37 -7.44
CA PHE A 108 -14.33 -15.65 -6.21
C PHE A 108 -14.40 -14.42 -5.30
N PHE A 109 -13.26 -13.81 -4.95
CA PHE A 109 -13.22 -12.66 -4.07
C PHE A 109 -13.91 -11.43 -4.66
N VAL A 110 -13.73 -11.18 -5.95
CA VAL A 110 -14.33 -10.04 -6.65
C VAL A 110 -15.86 -10.17 -6.68
N LYS A 111 -16.37 -11.39 -6.87
CA LYS A 111 -17.80 -11.68 -6.92
C LYS A 111 -18.45 -11.65 -5.53
N ASP A 112 -17.81 -12.27 -4.55
CA ASP A 112 -18.45 -12.57 -3.26
C ASP A 112 -18.12 -11.53 -2.18
N TYR A 113 -17.12 -10.67 -2.39
CA TYR A 113 -16.75 -9.56 -1.50
C TYR A 113 -16.61 -8.19 -2.20
N PRO A 114 -17.58 -7.77 -3.03
CA PRO A 114 -17.51 -6.51 -3.78
C PRO A 114 -17.36 -5.29 -2.87
N GLU A 115 -17.90 -5.34 -1.66
CA GLU A 115 -17.83 -4.25 -0.68
C GLU A 115 -16.40 -3.96 -0.22
N ILE A 116 -15.50 -4.96 -0.18
CA ILE A 116 -14.10 -4.70 0.12
C ILE A 116 -13.50 -3.84 -0.99
N LYS A 117 -13.76 -4.15 -2.26
CA LYS A 117 -13.21 -3.40 -3.39
C LYS A 117 -13.79 -1.98 -3.45
N GLU A 118 -15.10 -1.84 -3.29
CA GLU A 118 -15.82 -0.58 -3.50
C GLU A 118 -15.72 0.39 -2.33
N LYS A 119 -15.69 -0.12 -1.09
CA LYS A 119 -15.72 0.71 0.13
C LYS A 119 -14.34 0.87 0.76
N SER A 120 -13.40 -0.05 0.54
CA SER A 120 -12.10 0.06 1.21
C SER A 120 -11.39 1.36 0.87
N LEU A 121 -11.43 1.88 -0.37
CA LEU A 121 -10.78 3.16 -0.67
C LEU A 121 -11.57 4.39 -0.21
N LYS A 122 -12.91 4.34 -0.26
CA LYS A 122 -13.78 5.47 0.12
C LYS A 122 -13.66 5.84 1.61
N ASN A 123 -13.33 4.85 2.43
CA ASN A 123 -13.23 4.99 3.87
C ASN A 123 -11.81 5.37 4.34
N PHE A 124 -10.83 5.44 3.43
CA PHE A 124 -9.48 5.91 3.75
C PHE A 124 -9.40 7.42 3.52
N LYS A 125 -9.85 8.18 4.52
CA LYS A 125 -9.70 9.63 4.52
C LYS A 125 -8.43 9.99 5.28
N LEU A 126 -7.63 10.87 4.70
CA LEU A 126 -6.47 11.44 5.37
C LEU A 126 -6.92 12.40 6.47
N THR A 127 -6.17 12.47 7.57
CA THR A 127 -6.42 13.46 8.61
C THR A 127 -6.18 14.89 8.10
N LYS A 128 -6.80 15.87 8.77
CA LYS A 128 -6.52 17.28 8.52
C LYS A 128 -5.03 17.61 8.66
N LYS A 129 -4.34 17.00 9.64
CA LYS A 129 -2.90 17.12 9.85
C LYS A 129 -2.09 16.73 8.61
N VAL A 130 -2.39 15.58 7.99
CA VAL A 130 -1.73 15.15 6.73
C VAL A 130 -2.07 16.09 5.58
N LEU A 131 -3.35 16.45 5.44
CA LEU A 131 -3.82 17.32 4.35
C LEU A 131 -3.19 18.72 4.42
N ASP A 132 -3.09 19.30 5.62
CA ASP A 132 -2.48 20.61 5.84
C ASP A 132 -1.00 20.60 5.52
N LYS A 133 -0.27 19.52 5.87
CA LYS A 133 1.13 19.33 5.47
C LYS A 133 1.30 19.19 3.97
N ALA A 134 0.47 18.38 3.32
CA ALA A 134 0.50 18.24 1.87
C ALA A 134 0.20 19.58 1.17
N LYS A 135 -0.77 20.34 1.68
CA LYS A 135 -1.11 21.68 1.19
C LYS A 135 0.04 22.66 1.40
N LYS A 136 0.67 22.66 2.58
CA LYS A 136 1.83 23.49 2.87
C LYS A 136 2.99 23.16 1.93
N TYR A 137 3.33 21.89 1.76
CA TYR A 137 4.37 21.46 0.82
C TYR A 137 4.07 21.93 -0.61
N LYS A 138 2.80 21.83 -1.03
CA LYS A 138 2.35 22.30 -2.35
C LYS A 138 2.56 23.81 -2.51
N ILE A 139 2.27 24.61 -1.49
CA ILE A 139 2.46 26.06 -1.49
C ILE A 139 3.94 26.42 -1.48
N ASP A 140 4.71 25.85 -0.54
CA ASP A 140 6.14 26.13 -0.36
C ASP A 140 6.94 25.79 -1.63
N ASN A 141 6.47 24.82 -2.42
CA ASN A 141 7.09 24.43 -3.68
C ASN A 141 6.41 25.01 -4.94
N GLY A 142 5.42 25.90 -4.80
CA GLY A 142 4.76 26.56 -5.93
C GLY A 142 3.88 25.64 -6.80
N LEU A 143 3.61 24.42 -6.36
CA LEU A 143 2.83 23.40 -7.07
C LEU A 143 1.33 23.73 -7.15
N ASN A 144 0.87 24.81 -6.49
CA ASN A 144 -0.49 25.33 -6.58
C ASN A 144 -0.71 26.27 -7.76
N LYS A 145 0.36 26.74 -8.42
CA LYS A 145 0.27 27.74 -9.49
C LYS A 145 0.30 27.13 -10.90
N GLU A 146 0.68 25.87 -11.02
CA GLU A 146 0.87 25.22 -12.31
C GLU A 146 0.54 23.73 -12.29
N LYS A 147 0.30 23.16 -13.47
CA LYS A 147 0.19 21.71 -13.64
C LYS A 147 1.57 21.07 -13.49
N TYR A 148 1.62 19.98 -12.75
CA TYR A 148 2.82 19.18 -12.54
C TYR A 148 2.54 17.71 -12.78
N LEU A 149 3.57 16.96 -13.16
CA LEU A 149 3.52 15.50 -13.24
C LEU A 149 4.01 14.93 -11.89
N THR A 150 3.29 13.95 -11.33
CA THR A 150 3.77 13.22 -10.16
C THR A 150 4.15 11.80 -10.55
N ILE A 151 5.31 11.35 -10.09
CA ILE A 151 5.82 10.00 -10.35
C ILE A 151 6.24 9.35 -9.04
N HIS A 152 5.85 8.09 -8.87
CA HIS A 152 6.37 7.22 -7.83
C HIS A 152 7.35 6.21 -8.44
N LEU A 153 8.61 6.25 -8.03
CA LEU A 153 9.64 5.30 -8.46
C LEU A 153 10.03 4.38 -7.30
N ARG A 154 9.55 3.13 -7.34
CA ARG A 154 10.02 2.07 -6.44
C ARG A 154 11.29 1.44 -7.01
N ARG A 155 12.45 1.86 -6.48
CA ARG A 155 13.81 1.54 -6.94
C ARG A 155 14.65 1.00 -5.77
N GLY A 156 15.97 1.24 -5.74
CA GLY A 156 16.81 0.93 -4.57
C GLY A 156 16.83 -0.57 -4.22
N ASP A 157 16.36 -0.91 -3.01
CA ASP A 157 16.24 -2.29 -2.52
C ASP A 157 15.30 -3.17 -3.38
N TYR A 158 14.45 -2.55 -4.18
CA TYR A 158 13.45 -3.22 -4.99
C TYR A 158 14.01 -4.01 -6.18
N GLU A 159 15.26 -3.75 -6.60
CA GLU A 159 15.91 -4.52 -7.67
C GLU A 159 15.95 -6.02 -7.34
N LYS A 160 16.36 -6.34 -6.10
CA LYS A 160 16.43 -7.72 -5.61
C LYS A 160 15.05 -8.36 -5.56
N HIS A 161 14.03 -7.59 -5.19
CA HIS A 161 12.65 -8.03 -5.19
C HIS A 161 12.21 -8.43 -6.60
N CYS A 162 12.43 -7.58 -7.60
CA CYS A 162 12.06 -7.86 -8.98
C CYS A 162 12.81 -9.07 -9.56
N LYS A 163 14.12 -9.19 -9.33
CA LYS A 163 14.90 -10.37 -9.75
C LYS A 163 14.34 -11.67 -9.18
N ARG A 164 13.99 -11.69 -7.87
CA ARG A 164 13.41 -12.87 -7.24
C ARG A 164 12.06 -13.25 -7.84
N LEU A 165 11.24 -12.26 -8.21
CA LEU A 165 9.90 -12.49 -8.73
C LEU A 165 9.86 -12.81 -10.22
N ALA A 166 10.89 -12.44 -10.98
CA ALA A 166 11.01 -12.80 -12.40
C ALA A 166 10.89 -14.32 -12.62
N HIS A 167 11.38 -15.13 -11.68
CA HIS A 167 11.29 -16.59 -11.72
C HIS A 167 9.89 -17.15 -11.39
N LEU A 168 8.96 -16.32 -10.92
CA LEU A 168 7.60 -16.72 -10.53
C LEU A 168 6.56 -16.45 -11.63
N ASN A 169 6.99 -16.16 -12.86
CA ASN A 169 6.15 -15.97 -14.06
C ASN A 169 4.89 -15.12 -13.80
N GLY A 170 5.08 -13.91 -13.25
CA GLY A 170 4.06 -12.87 -13.26
C GLY A 170 2.81 -13.10 -12.40
N LYS A 171 2.71 -14.19 -11.63
CA LYS A 171 1.55 -14.46 -10.75
C LYS A 171 1.56 -13.61 -9.47
N ALA A 172 2.04 -12.37 -9.50
CA ALA A 172 2.47 -11.71 -8.28
C ALA A 172 2.12 -10.21 -8.22
N PHE A 173 1.41 -9.83 -7.15
CA PHE A 173 1.24 -8.46 -6.61
C PHE A 173 0.26 -7.52 -7.34
N SER A 174 0.36 -6.22 -7.05
CA SER A 174 -0.42 -5.12 -7.64
C SER A 174 -0.26 -4.99 -9.15
N PHE A 175 0.65 -5.74 -9.77
CA PHE A 175 0.84 -5.83 -11.22
C PHE A 175 -0.45 -6.06 -12.00
N ASN A 176 -1.37 -6.86 -11.45
CA ASN A 176 -2.67 -7.11 -12.07
C ASN A 176 -3.56 -5.85 -12.15
N GLN A 177 -3.25 -4.79 -11.38
CA GLN A 177 -3.92 -3.50 -11.50
C GLN A 177 -3.61 -2.81 -12.84
N LEU A 178 -2.45 -3.08 -13.47
CA LEU A 178 -2.06 -2.49 -14.76
C LEU A 178 -2.94 -2.97 -15.92
N PHE A 179 -3.45 -4.20 -15.83
CA PHE A 179 -4.19 -4.84 -16.92
C PHE A 179 -5.71 -4.76 -16.73
N GLY A 180 -6.19 -4.19 -15.62
CA GLY A 180 -7.61 -3.94 -15.36
C GLY A 180 -8.51 -5.17 -15.26
N LYS A 181 -8.02 -6.38 -15.57
CA LYS A 181 -8.74 -7.67 -15.55
C LYS A 181 -7.75 -8.81 -15.29
N PHE A 182 -8.17 -9.74 -14.43
CA PHE A 182 -7.53 -11.05 -14.28
C PHE A 182 -8.37 -12.10 -15.03
N PRO A 183 -7.77 -13.21 -15.51
CA PRO A 183 -6.36 -13.41 -15.82
C PRO A 183 -6.10 -13.02 -17.28
N VAL A 184 -5.57 -11.82 -17.53
CA VAL A 184 -4.84 -11.63 -18.79
C VAL A 184 -3.48 -12.28 -18.56
N LEU A 185 -3.19 -13.35 -19.29
CA LEU A 185 -1.83 -13.87 -19.44
C LEU A 185 -0.93 -12.67 -19.73
N ILE A 186 -0.10 -12.30 -18.76
CA ILE A 186 0.94 -11.29 -18.98
C ILE A 186 1.77 -11.87 -20.13
N PRO A 187 1.83 -11.22 -21.31
CA PRO A 187 2.74 -11.65 -22.35
C PRO A 187 4.13 -11.80 -21.71
N GLU A 188 4.92 -12.81 -22.08
CA GLU A 188 6.27 -13.04 -21.53
C GLU A 188 7.24 -11.84 -21.70
N ASP A 189 6.78 -10.75 -22.34
CA ASP A 189 7.43 -9.45 -22.42
C ASP A 189 7.74 -8.88 -21.03
N PRO A 190 8.90 -8.24 -20.85
CA PRO A 190 9.76 -8.50 -19.71
C PRO A 190 9.13 -7.96 -18.44
N TYR A 191 8.66 -8.88 -17.59
CA TYR A 191 8.31 -8.61 -16.20
C TYR A 191 9.34 -7.71 -15.52
N ASN A 192 10.62 -7.88 -15.86
CA ASN A 192 11.73 -7.05 -15.40
C ASN A 192 11.63 -5.59 -15.83
N ASP A 193 11.19 -5.27 -17.05
CA ASP A 193 11.09 -3.89 -17.52
C ASP A 193 9.89 -3.17 -16.92
N HIS A 194 8.86 -3.90 -16.50
CA HIS A 194 7.75 -3.31 -15.74
C HIS A 194 8.05 -3.22 -14.23
N CYS A 195 8.74 -4.21 -13.66
CA CYS A 195 9.04 -4.25 -12.23
C CYS A 195 10.18 -3.32 -11.86
N PHE A 196 11.21 -3.28 -12.69
CA PHE A 196 12.41 -2.51 -12.48
C PHE A 196 12.92 -1.87 -13.79
N PRO A 197 12.12 -0.98 -14.42
CA PRO A 197 12.46 -0.36 -15.70
C PRO A 197 13.84 0.31 -15.69
N SER A 198 14.57 0.25 -16.80
CA SER A 198 15.79 1.08 -16.95
C SER A 198 15.47 2.57 -16.86
N ILE A 199 16.46 3.41 -16.54
CA ILE A 199 16.28 4.87 -16.51
C ILE A 199 15.83 5.41 -17.87
N GLU A 200 16.38 4.87 -18.96
CA GLU A 200 15.96 5.18 -20.32
C GLU A 200 14.47 4.86 -20.54
N THR A 201 14.01 3.70 -20.06
CA THR A 201 12.60 3.28 -20.15
C THR A 201 11.71 4.22 -19.33
N ILE A 202 12.10 4.56 -18.10
CA ILE A 202 11.38 5.52 -17.26
C ILE A 202 11.19 6.85 -18.01
N VAL A 203 12.27 7.38 -18.56
CA VAL A 203 12.26 8.65 -19.29
C VAL A 203 11.40 8.58 -20.55
N LYS A 204 11.47 7.48 -21.31
CA LYS A 204 10.61 7.26 -22.49
C LYS A 204 9.13 7.22 -22.11
N VAL A 205 8.76 6.55 -21.03
CA VAL A 205 7.37 6.49 -20.53
C VAL A 205 6.89 7.87 -20.11
N ILE A 206 7.75 8.66 -19.47
CA ILE A 206 7.45 10.06 -19.12
C ILE A 206 7.18 10.89 -20.37
N ASP A 207 8.01 10.77 -21.40
CA ASP A 207 7.83 11.50 -22.66
C ASP A 207 6.51 11.15 -23.34
N VAL A 208 6.15 9.85 -23.36
CA VAL A 208 4.85 9.37 -23.87
C VAL A 208 3.68 9.87 -23.01
N ALA A 209 3.84 9.95 -21.69
CA ALA A 209 2.79 10.48 -20.81
C ALA A 209 2.58 11.97 -21.05
N ILE A 210 3.65 12.75 -21.17
CA ILE A 210 3.61 14.19 -21.44
C ILE A 210 2.95 14.48 -22.79
N SER A 211 3.28 13.71 -23.84
CA SER A 211 2.75 13.94 -25.19
C SER A 211 1.23 13.74 -25.28
N LYS A 212 0.64 12.98 -24.35
CA LYS A 212 -0.81 12.77 -24.23
C LYS A 212 -1.54 13.85 -23.43
N LEU A 213 -0.81 14.76 -22.76
CA LEU A 213 -1.42 15.83 -21.98
C LEU A 213 -1.78 17.02 -22.87
N PRO A 214 -2.90 17.73 -22.62
CA PRO A 214 -3.28 18.92 -23.39
C PRO A 214 -2.23 20.05 -23.36
N SER A 215 -1.38 20.05 -22.35
CA SER A 215 -0.33 21.05 -22.14
C SER A 215 0.83 20.42 -21.39
N LYS A 216 2.06 20.67 -21.84
CA LYS A 216 3.26 20.16 -21.18
C LYS A 216 3.39 20.73 -19.75
N PRO A 217 3.48 19.89 -18.71
CA PRO A 217 3.74 20.35 -17.35
C PRO A 217 5.16 20.91 -17.22
N LYS A 218 5.33 21.99 -16.45
CA LYS A 218 6.63 22.63 -16.20
C LYS A 218 7.40 21.95 -15.07
N SER A 219 6.68 21.38 -14.11
CA SER A 219 7.22 20.74 -12.92
C SER A 219 6.98 19.23 -12.92
N ILE A 220 7.94 18.50 -12.35
CA ILE A 220 7.78 17.10 -11.96
C ILE A 220 8.02 16.94 -10.46
N PHE A 221 7.15 16.18 -9.79
CA PHE A 221 7.27 15.80 -8.39
C PHE A 221 7.58 14.30 -8.28
N LEU A 222 8.77 14.00 -7.75
CA LEU A 222 9.33 12.67 -7.68
C LEU A 222 9.25 12.12 -6.25
N MET A 223 8.45 11.07 -6.07
CA MET A 223 8.45 10.23 -4.87
C MET A 223 9.28 8.98 -5.19
N HIS A 224 10.34 8.71 -4.44
CA HIS A 224 11.23 7.60 -4.77
C HIS A 224 11.97 7.04 -3.57
N ASN A 225 12.50 5.82 -3.74
CA ASN A 225 13.53 5.25 -2.88
C ASN A 225 14.79 4.84 -3.70
N ALA A 226 14.95 5.42 -4.90
CA ALA A 226 16.12 5.23 -5.74
C ALA A 226 17.42 5.57 -5.00
N ASN A 227 18.48 4.82 -5.29
CA ASN A 227 19.80 5.08 -4.72
C ASN A 227 20.47 6.28 -5.40
N ARG A 228 21.58 6.75 -4.82
CA ARG A 228 22.29 7.93 -5.30
C ARG A 228 22.71 7.83 -6.77
N LYS A 229 23.27 6.69 -7.19
CA LYS A 229 23.75 6.48 -8.56
C LYS A 229 22.60 6.58 -9.57
N GLU A 230 21.46 5.97 -9.25
CA GLU A 230 20.26 6.04 -10.09
C GLU A 230 19.73 7.47 -10.23
N LEU A 231 19.78 8.26 -9.16
CA LEU A 231 19.35 9.67 -9.19
C LEU A 231 20.34 10.55 -9.97
N GLU A 232 21.64 10.31 -9.84
CA GLU A 232 22.68 11.04 -10.59
C GLU A 232 22.51 10.85 -12.11
N GLU A 233 21.99 9.70 -12.54
CA GLU A 233 21.68 9.42 -13.95
C GLU A 233 20.29 9.95 -14.37
N LEU A 234 19.26 9.79 -13.52
CA LEU A 234 17.88 10.19 -13.83
C LEU A 234 17.67 11.71 -13.82
N LEU A 235 18.17 12.41 -12.81
CA LEU A 235 17.85 13.83 -12.60
C LEU A 235 18.29 14.72 -13.78
N PRO A 236 19.48 14.58 -14.39
CA PRO A 236 19.86 15.36 -15.56
C PRO A 236 18.92 15.15 -16.75
N LEU A 237 18.38 13.93 -16.93
CA LEU A 237 17.43 13.63 -17.99
C LEU A 237 16.07 14.29 -17.74
N LEU A 238 15.63 14.36 -16.49
CA LEU A 238 14.41 15.07 -16.10
C LEU A 238 14.56 16.60 -16.23
N SER A 239 15.70 17.16 -15.83
CA SER A 239 15.96 18.61 -15.91
C SER A 239 16.00 19.14 -17.36
N LYS A 240 16.23 18.27 -18.36
CA LYS A 240 16.08 18.63 -19.78
C LYS A 240 14.62 18.78 -20.21
N ARG A 241 13.68 18.22 -19.44
CA ARG A 241 12.25 18.12 -19.78
C ARG A 241 11.40 19.06 -18.96
N PHE A 242 11.79 19.32 -17.73
CA PHE A 242 11.05 20.09 -16.75
C PHE A 242 11.90 21.26 -16.25
N ASP A 243 11.28 22.43 -16.12
CA ASP A 243 11.90 23.62 -15.53
C ASP A 243 12.24 23.37 -14.05
N LYS A 244 11.46 22.51 -13.38
CA LYS A 244 11.62 22.20 -11.97
C LYS A 244 11.45 20.70 -11.69
N VAL A 245 12.44 20.12 -11.04
CA VAL A 245 12.42 18.73 -10.54
C VAL A 245 12.38 18.76 -9.02
N LEU A 246 11.23 18.43 -8.46
CA LEU A 246 11.01 18.34 -7.01
C LEU A 246 11.17 16.90 -6.56
N GLN A 247 11.91 16.69 -5.47
CA GLN A 247 12.08 15.38 -4.85
C GLN A 247 11.44 15.39 -3.48
N PHE A 248 10.62 14.38 -3.20
CA PHE A 248 10.24 14.08 -1.82
C PHE A 248 11.38 13.31 -1.16
N LYS A 249 12.13 13.99 -0.31
CA LYS A 249 13.03 13.32 0.62
C LYS A 249 12.27 13.15 1.94
N PRO A 250 11.84 11.93 2.31
CA PRO A 250 11.43 11.73 3.69
C PRO A 250 12.64 12.13 4.56
N SER A 251 12.43 13.04 5.50
CA SER A 251 13.46 13.33 6.48
C SER A 251 13.76 12.03 7.24
N ASN A 252 15.01 11.85 7.67
CA ASN A 252 15.42 10.69 8.46
C ASN A 252 14.74 10.62 9.85
N ASN A 253 13.81 11.53 10.15
CA ASN A 253 13.04 11.63 11.37
C ASN A 253 11.54 11.65 11.05
N ILE A 254 11.01 10.51 10.60
CA ILE A 254 9.57 10.33 10.42
C ILE A 254 8.81 10.56 11.75
N GLY A 255 9.46 10.48 12.92
CA GLY A 255 8.84 10.78 14.22
C GLY A 255 8.80 12.23 14.66
N ASN A 256 9.75 13.06 14.24
CA ASN A 256 9.85 14.45 14.72
C ASN A 256 9.22 15.46 13.77
N ASP A 257 9.10 15.14 12.48
CA ASP A 257 8.38 16.01 11.57
C ASP A 257 6.86 15.92 11.77
N TRP A 258 6.38 14.95 12.56
CA TRP A 258 4.95 14.70 12.86
C TRP A 258 4.53 14.92 14.32
N LYS A 259 5.43 15.42 15.18
CA LYS A 259 5.06 15.96 16.50
C LYS A 259 4.84 17.47 16.41
#